data_AF-A0A3N2FLP8-F1
#
_entry.id   AF-A0A3N2FLP8-F1
#
_cell.length_a   1.000
_cell.length_b   1.000
_cell.length_c   1.000
_cell.angle_alpha   90.00
_cell.angle_beta   90.00
_cell.angle_gamma   90.00
#
_symmetry.space_group_name_H-M   'P 1'
#
loop_
_entity.id
_entity.type
_entity.pdbx_description
1 polymer ?
#
loop_
_entity_poly.entity_id
_entity_poly.type
_entity_poly.pdbx_seq_one_letter_code
_entity_poly.pdbx_strand_id
1 'polypeptide(L)'
;MKLFSFGRSDSDPLPAGDRGSGKLDDYDYELRPKSKRGDTLLGIADSLPHQDELARVHALGEEEITAVIPRRTIEEERTDAPMPVRLFANHRPTDLVGYVPRGLENVVEAALARLTEAGKQPRIPARIVKGKGGLRVQLLMHETRG
;
A
#
# COMPACT_ATOMS: atom_id res chain seq x y z
N MET A 1 -13.29 -8.77 -28.25
CA MET A 1 -13.63 -8.79 -26.82
C MET A 1 -13.42 -7.38 -26.27
N LYS A 2 -14.48 -6.75 -25.72
CA LYS A 2 -14.40 -5.40 -25.17
C LYS A 2 -13.65 -5.48 -23.83
N LEU A 3 -12.53 -4.77 -23.72
CA LEU A 3 -11.85 -4.53 -22.45
C LEU A 3 -12.82 -3.75 -21.56
N PHE A 4 -13.22 -4.33 -20.43
CA PHE A 4 -13.78 -3.56 -19.34
C PHE A 4 -12.64 -2.75 -18.73
N SER A 5 -12.54 -1.48 -19.13
CA SER A 5 -11.82 -0.48 -18.35
C SER A 5 -12.60 -0.34 -17.05
N PHE A 6 -12.10 -0.91 -15.95
CA PHE A 6 -12.58 -0.56 -14.62
C PHE A 6 -12.30 0.93 -14.42
N GLY A 7 -13.34 1.72 -14.65
CA GLY A 7 -13.29 3.17 -14.55
C GLY A 7 -12.82 3.56 -13.17
N ARG A 8 -11.76 4.37 -13.16
CA ARG A 8 -11.54 5.39 -12.13
C ARG A 8 -12.90 5.88 -11.64
N SER A 9 -13.19 5.75 -10.35
CA SER A 9 -14.22 6.63 -9.79
C SER A 9 -13.71 8.06 -10.00
N ASP A 10 -14.44 8.84 -10.79
CA ASP A 10 -14.13 10.25 -11.06
C ASP A 10 -14.36 11.14 -9.82
N SER A 11 -14.67 10.50 -8.68
CA SER A 11 -14.96 11.08 -7.37
C SER A 11 -13.87 10.78 -6.34
N ASP A 12 -12.63 10.51 -6.76
CA ASP A 12 -11.52 10.46 -5.80
C ASP A 12 -11.15 11.92 -5.42
N PRO A 13 -11.43 12.35 -4.17
CA PRO A 13 -11.22 13.73 -3.75
C PRO A 13 -9.73 14.12 -3.75
N LEU A 14 -8.83 13.14 -3.83
CA LEU A 14 -7.40 13.38 -3.81
C LEU A 14 -6.88 13.95 -5.14
N PRO A 15 -5.89 14.86 -5.08
CA PRO A 15 -5.19 15.34 -6.27
C PRO A 15 -4.63 14.18 -7.09
N ALA A 16 -4.60 14.29 -8.42
CA ALA A 16 -4.17 13.19 -9.30
C ALA A 16 -2.78 12.62 -8.98
N GLY A 17 -1.88 13.45 -8.45
CA GLY A 17 -0.54 13.03 -8.02
C GLY A 17 -0.49 12.33 -6.67
N ASP A 18 -1.60 12.25 -5.93
CA ASP A 18 -1.68 11.72 -4.56
C ASP A 18 -2.68 10.57 -4.39
N ARG A 19 -3.27 10.07 -5.48
CA ARG A 19 -4.20 8.92 -5.44
C ARG A 19 -3.52 7.57 -5.24
N GLY A 20 -2.21 7.57 -5.05
CA GLY A 20 -1.39 6.37 -5.06
C GLY A 20 -1.21 5.76 -6.45
N SER A 21 -0.68 4.55 -6.50
CA SER A 21 -0.38 3.85 -7.74
C SER A 21 -0.41 2.34 -7.57
N GLY A 22 -0.74 1.63 -8.64
CA GLY A 22 -0.82 0.17 -8.70
C GLY A 22 -1.78 -0.26 -9.80
N LYS A 23 -1.65 -1.49 -10.29
CA LYS A 23 -2.54 -2.04 -11.31
C LYS A 23 -2.98 -3.43 -10.89
N LEU A 24 -4.29 -3.69 -10.94
CA LEU A 24 -4.82 -5.03 -10.72
C LEU A 24 -4.24 -6.05 -11.72
N ASP A 25 -3.90 -5.59 -12.93
CA ASP A 25 -3.25 -6.43 -13.96
C ASP A 25 -1.88 -6.96 -13.55
N ASP A 26 -1.23 -6.40 -12.53
CA ASP A 26 0.04 -6.92 -12.02
C ASP A 26 -0.14 -8.17 -11.13
N TYR A 27 -1.40 -8.56 -10.88
CA TYR A 27 -1.79 -9.68 -10.03
C TYR A 27 -2.55 -10.74 -10.83
N ASP A 28 -2.46 -12.00 -10.38
CA ASP A 28 -3.28 -13.10 -10.91
C ASP A 28 -4.69 -13.12 -10.29
N TYR A 29 -5.50 -14.11 -10.68
CA TYR A 29 -6.88 -14.24 -10.21
C TYR A 29 -7.01 -14.50 -8.70
N GLU A 30 -5.93 -14.91 -8.03
CA GLU A 30 -5.86 -15.08 -6.57
C GLU A 30 -5.24 -13.85 -5.88
N LEU A 31 -5.13 -12.74 -6.60
CA LEU A 31 -4.53 -11.49 -6.15
C LEU A 31 -3.07 -11.67 -5.68
N ARG A 32 -2.35 -12.65 -6.25
CA ARG A 32 -0.92 -12.82 -6.02
C ARG A 32 -0.15 -12.00 -7.06
N PRO A 33 0.91 -11.28 -6.66
CA PRO A 33 1.78 -10.57 -7.60
C PRO A 33 2.27 -11.53 -8.68
N LYS A 34 2.13 -11.22 -9.98
CA LYS A 34 2.54 -12.11 -11.07
C LYS A 34 4.04 -12.38 -11.12
N SER A 35 4.86 -11.43 -10.65
CA SER A 35 6.32 -11.50 -10.64
C SER A 35 6.87 -11.39 -9.22
N LYS A 36 7.99 -12.08 -8.95
CA LYS A 36 8.82 -11.88 -7.74
C LYS A 36 9.94 -10.87 -7.93
N ARG A 37 10.17 -10.38 -9.16
CA ARG A 37 11.40 -9.67 -9.55
C ARG A 37 11.41 -8.17 -9.26
N GLY A 38 10.61 -7.70 -8.31
CA GLY A 38 10.56 -6.26 -7.99
C GLY A 38 9.54 -5.45 -8.78
N ASP A 39 8.82 -6.08 -9.72
CA ASP A 39 7.99 -5.34 -10.69
C ASP A 39 6.64 -4.89 -10.10
N THR A 40 6.09 -5.67 -9.16
CA THR A 40 4.80 -5.37 -8.55
C THR A 40 5.00 -4.49 -7.32
N LEU A 41 4.69 -3.20 -7.48
CA LEU A 41 4.78 -2.16 -6.46
C LEU A 41 3.43 -1.47 -6.33
N LEU A 42 3.07 -1.09 -5.10
CA LEU A 42 1.85 -0.34 -4.82
C LEU A 42 2.22 0.94 -4.07
N GLY A 43 2.03 2.10 -4.70
CA GLY A 43 2.23 3.39 -4.05
C GLY A 43 0.98 3.78 -3.26
N ILE A 44 1.15 4.15 -1.99
CA ILE A 44 0.00 4.53 -1.15
C ILE A 44 -0.57 5.88 -1.59
N ALA A 45 -1.85 6.09 -1.28
CA ALA A 45 -2.56 7.34 -1.49
C ALA A 45 -2.40 8.29 -0.30
N ASP A 46 -2.70 9.56 -0.52
CA ASP A 46 -2.76 10.63 0.49
C ASP A 46 -1.47 10.76 1.31
N SER A 47 -0.31 10.69 0.66
CA SER A 47 0.98 10.85 1.35
C SER A 47 1.39 12.31 1.51
N LEU A 48 0.80 13.24 0.75
CA LEU A 48 1.19 14.66 0.78
C LEU A 48 0.92 15.35 2.12
N PRO A 49 -0.17 15.07 2.84
CA PRO A 49 -0.36 15.66 4.18
C PRO A 49 0.65 15.16 5.23
N HIS A 50 1.34 14.05 4.96
CA HIS A 50 2.18 13.34 5.92
C HIS A 50 3.69 13.48 5.65
N GLN A 51 4.13 14.56 4.98
CA GLN A 51 5.53 14.73 4.60
C GLN A 51 6.49 14.82 5.80
N ASP A 52 6.08 15.44 6.89
CA ASP A 52 6.92 15.56 8.09
C ASP A 52 7.18 14.18 8.72
N GLU A 53 6.15 13.33 8.74
CA GLU A 53 6.25 11.93 9.18
C GLU A 53 7.21 11.16 8.29
N LEU A 54 7.00 11.23 6.99
CA LEU A 54 7.82 10.55 6.00
C LEU A 54 9.27 11.02 6.01
N ALA A 55 9.50 12.32 6.19
CA ALA A 55 10.84 12.91 6.30
C ALA A 55 11.55 12.41 7.55
N ARG A 56 10.85 12.36 8.69
CA ARG A 56 11.40 11.80 9.92
C ARG A 56 11.81 10.35 9.76
N VAL A 57 10.94 9.51 9.20
CA VAL A 57 11.24 8.07 8.99
C VAL A 57 12.38 7.90 7.99
N HIS A 58 12.37 8.68 6.90
CA HIS A 58 13.43 8.62 5.89
C HIS A 58 14.80 9.04 6.46
N ALA A 59 14.82 10.02 7.37
CA ALA A 59 16.03 10.49 8.03
C ALA A 59 16.64 9.46 8.99
N LEU A 60 15.88 8.46 9.46
CA LEU A 60 16.42 7.37 10.26
C LEU A 60 17.36 6.46 9.46
N GLY A 61 17.24 6.44 8.11
CA GLY A 61 18.12 5.65 7.25
C GLY A 61 17.93 4.14 7.37
N GLU A 62 16.80 3.68 7.90
CA GLU A 62 16.48 2.25 8.05
C GLU A 62 16.38 1.57 6.68
N GLU A 63 17.07 0.44 6.53
CA GLU A 63 17.03 -0.37 5.31
C GLU A 63 15.75 -1.21 5.23
N GLU A 64 15.24 -1.66 6.38
CA GLU A 64 14.07 -2.52 6.48
C GLU A 64 12.86 -1.76 7.04
N ILE A 65 12.06 -1.20 6.14
CA ILE A 65 10.78 -0.57 6.48
C ILE A 65 9.66 -1.53 6.10
N THR A 66 8.69 -1.70 6.99
CA THR A 66 7.48 -2.49 6.69
C THR A 66 6.23 -1.66 6.95
N ALA A 67 5.15 -1.95 6.25
CA ALA A 67 3.87 -1.29 6.42
C ALA A 67 3.01 -2.05 7.43
N VAL A 68 2.43 -1.31 8.39
CA VAL A 68 1.44 -1.77 9.34
C VAL A 68 0.08 -1.28 8.87
N ILE A 69 -0.75 -2.23 8.46
CA ILE A 69 -2.06 -1.96 7.89
C ILE A 69 -3.06 -2.82 8.67
N PRO A 70 -3.98 -2.23 9.45
CA PRO A 70 -4.98 -3.00 10.17
C PRO A 70 -5.92 -3.68 9.18
N ARG A 71 -6.38 -4.88 9.54
CA ARG A 71 -7.47 -5.52 8.79
C ARG A 71 -8.75 -4.75 9.06
N ARG A 72 -9.57 -4.56 8.03
CA ARG A 72 -10.89 -3.96 8.18
C ARG A 72 -11.80 -4.88 9.00
N THR A 73 -12.61 -4.27 9.83
CA THR A 73 -13.74 -4.89 10.50
C THR A 73 -14.93 -5.00 9.54
N ILE A 74 -15.92 -5.82 9.89
CA ILE A 74 -17.15 -5.97 9.11
C ILE A 74 -17.86 -4.62 8.93
N GLU A 75 -17.83 -3.74 9.93
CA GLU A 75 -18.44 -2.42 9.84
C GLU A 75 -17.67 -1.50 8.88
N GLU A 76 -16.34 -1.51 8.93
CA GLU A 76 -15.47 -0.78 8.00
C GLU A 76 -15.64 -1.26 6.56
N GLU A 77 -15.81 -2.56 6.32
CA GLU A 77 -16.13 -3.09 5.00
C GLU A 77 -17.51 -2.61 4.51
N ARG A 78 -18.53 -2.63 5.39
CA ARG A 78 -19.89 -2.17 5.05
C ARG A 78 -19.98 -0.69 4.73
N THR A 79 -19.09 0.11 5.32
CA THR A 79 -19.03 1.57 5.13
C THR A 79 -17.98 2.00 4.12
N ASP A 80 -17.32 1.05 3.47
CA ASP A 80 -16.23 1.29 2.53
C ASP A 80 -15.12 2.18 3.13
N ALA A 81 -14.81 1.95 4.41
CA ALA A 81 -13.83 2.74 5.15
C ALA A 81 -12.43 2.60 4.52
N PRO A 82 -11.66 3.70 4.44
CA PRO A 82 -10.32 3.68 3.87
C PRO A 82 -9.36 2.90 4.78
N MET A 83 -8.39 2.20 4.18
CA MET A 83 -7.41 1.41 4.95
C MET A 83 -6.18 2.26 5.29
N PRO A 84 -5.95 2.61 6.56
CA PRO A 84 -4.84 3.46 6.96
C PRO A 84 -3.51 2.71 6.88
N VAL A 85 -2.48 3.39 6.39
CA VAL A 85 -1.12 2.86 6.31
C VAL A 85 -0.24 3.59 7.33
N ARG A 86 0.44 2.81 8.16
CA ARG A 86 1.57 3.25 9.00
C ARG A 86 2.82 2.51 8.57
N LEU A 87 3.98 3.05 8.89
CA LEU A 87 5.25 2.35 8.74
C LEU A 87 5.69 1.78 10.08
N PHE A 88 6.49 0.72 10.04
CA PHE A 88 7.24 0.22 11.16
C PHE A 88 8.72 0.34 10.79
N ALA A 89 9.42 1.20 11.53
CA ALA A 89 10.83 1.50 11.35
C ALA A 89 11.44 1.72 12.74
N ASN A 90 12.71 1.38 12.95
CA ASN A 90 13.38 1.53 14.24
C ASN A 90 12.57 0.96 15.42
N HIS A 91 12.08 -0.28 15.26
CA HIS A 91 11.29 -1.02 16.25
C HIS A 91 9.97 -0.38 16.71
N ARG A 92 9.45 0.65 16.02
CA ARG A 92 8.21 1.33 16.40
C ARG A 92 7.31 1.59 15.20
N PRO A 93 5.97 1.51 15.38
CA PRO A 93 5.04 2.02 14.39
C PRO A 93 5.08 3.56 14.37
N THR A 94 4.90 4.12 13.17
CA THR A 94 4.80 5.55 12.93
C THR A 94 3.36 6.05 13.12
N ASP A 95 3.19 7.35 13.02
CA ASP A 95 1.88 7.92 12.75
C ASP A 95 1.40 7.55 11.33
N LEU A 96 0.18 7.98 11.00
CA LEU A 96 -0.42 7.77 9.69
C LEU A 96 0.46 8.39 8.59
N VAL A 97 0.71 7.63 7.53
CA VAL A 97 1.49 8.09 6.36
C VAL A 97 0.69 8.11 5.05
N GLY A 98 -0.57 7.70 5.11
CA GLY A 98 -1.50 7.69 3.98
C GLY A 98 -2.44 6.49 4.05
N TYR A 99 -3.01 6.13 2.91
CA TYR A 99 -4.02 5.07 2.80
C TYR A 99 -3.74 4.12 1.64
N VAL A 100 -4.27 2.90 1.72
CA VAL A 100 -4.30 2.01 0.56
C VAL A 100 -5.12 2.68 -0.55
N PRO A 101 -4.65 2.71 -1.82
CA PRO A 101 -5.41 3.27 -2.92
C PRO A 101 -6.74 2.56 -3.11
N ARG A 102 -7.78 3.33 -3.43
CA ARG A 102 -9.12 2.81 -3.67
C ARG A 102 -9.13 1.81 -4.83
N GLY A 103 -9.80 0.68 -4.63
CA GLY A 103 -9.86 -0.45 -5.56
C GLY A 103 -8.70 -1.44 -5.44
N LEU A 104 -7.70 -1.18 -4.59
CA LEU A 104 -6.57 -2.09 -4.33
C LEU A 104 -6.57 -2.67 -2.91
N GLU A 105 -7.60 -2.39 -2.12
CA GLU A 105 -7.77 -2.89 -0.74
C GLU A 105 -7.71 -4.42 -0.68
N ASN A 106 -8.46 -5.11 -1.54
CA ASN A 106 -8.52 -6.57 -1.57
C ASN A 106 -7.15 -7.20 -1.87
N VAL A 107 -6.32 -6.52 -2.66
CA VAL A 107 -4.96 -7.00 -2.98
C VAL A 107 -4.06 -6.93 -1.74
N VAL A 108 -4.18 -5.85 -0.97
CA VAL A 108 -3.45 -5.68 0.29
C VAL A 108 -3.94 -6.68 1.34
N GLU A 109 -5.25 -6.87 1.48
CA GLU A 109 -5.83 -7.87 2.38
C GLU A 109 -5.35 -9.29 2.06
N ALA A 110 -5.38 -9.67 0.77
CA ALA A 110 -4.88 -10.96 0.32
C ALA A 110 -3.38 -11.14 0.61
N ALA A 111 -2.57 -10.08 0.45
CA ALA A 111 -1.16 -10.10 0.78
C ALA A 111 -0.91 -10.31 2.29
N LEU A 112 -1.65 -9.61 3.15
CA LEU A 112 -1.55 -9.76 4.61
C LEU A 112 -2.01 -11.15 5.07
N ALA A 113 -3.07 -11.69 4.46
CA ALA A 113 -3.55 -13.04 4.73
C ALA A 113 -2.47 -14.08 4.37
N ARG A 114 -1.88 -14.00 3.18
CA ARG A 114 -0.78 -14.88 2.75
C ARG A 114 0.42 -14.83 3.70
N LEU A 115 0.84 -13.63 4.12
CA LEU A 115 1.93 -13.49 5.09
C LEU A 115 1.60 -14.20 6.41
N THR A 116 0.37 -14.05 6.89
CA THR A 116 -0.11 -14.71 8.11
C THR A 116 -0.12 -16.24 7.95
N GLU A 117 -0.68 -16.74 6.85
CA GLU A 117 -0.76 -18.17 6.52
C GLU A 117 0.64 -18.80 6.40
N ALA A 118 1.61 -18.04 5.89
CA ALA A 118 3.01 -18.43 5.80
C ALA A 118 3.78 -18.32 7.15
N GLY A 119 3.10 -17.99 8.25
CA GLY A 119 3.71 -17.83 9.58
C GLY A 119 4.61 -16.60 9.72
N LYS A 120 4.53 -15.64 8.78
CA LYS A 120 5.26 -14.38 8.82
C LYS A 120 4.44 -13.32 9.55
N GLN A 121 5.12 -12.25 9.99
CA GLN A 121 4.40 -11.07 10.47
C GLN A 121 3.56 -10.48 9.33
N PRO A 122 2.29 -10.10 9.59
CA PRO A 122 1.42 -9.49 8.58
C PRO A 122 1.81 -8.02 8.36
N ARG A 123 3.02 -7.79 7.85
CA ARG A 123 3.57 -6.48 7.53
C ARG A 123 4.18 -6.56 6.14
N ILE A 124 3.74 -5.69 5.26
CA ILE A 124 4.19 -5.69 3.86
C ILE A 124 5.49 -4.89 3.78
N PRO A 125 6.58 -5.44 3.23
CA PRO A 125 7.81 -4.67 3.03
C PRO A 125 7.54 -3.39 2.22
N ALA A 126 8.18 -2.30 2.60
CA ALA A 126 7.91 -0.98 2.04
C ALA A 126 9.20 -0.17 1.89
N ARG A 127 9.16 0.85 1.04
CA ARG A 127 10.24 1.82 0.90
C ARG A 127 9.70 3.23 0.76
N ILE A 128 10.49 4.21 1.19
CA ILE A 128 10.23 5.62 0.94
C ILE A 128 11.00 6.05 -0.30
N VAL A 129 10.31 6.66 -1.26
CA VAL A 129 10.90 7.17 -2.51
C VAL A 129 10.63 8.65 -2.66
N LYS A 130 11.55 9.37 -3.31
CA LYS A 130 11.38 10.79 -3.62
C LYS A 130 10.70 10.94 -4.99
N GLY A 131 9.48 11.46 -4.99
CA GLY A 131 8.74 11.81 -6.19
C GLY A 131 8.76 13.32 -6.50
N LYS A 132 8.16 13.72 -7.63
CA LYS A 132 8.06 15.13 -8.03
C LYS A 132 7.30 16.02 -7.05
N GLY A 133 6.44 15.43 -6.21
CA GLY A 133 5.62 16.13 -5.22
C GLY A 133 6.01 15.88 -3.77
N GLY A 134 7.17 15.27 -3.49
CA GLY A 134 7.60 14.93 -2.13
C GLY A 134 7.92 13.46 -1.94
N LEU A 135 8.10 13.06 -0.68
CA LEU A 135 8.31 11.68 -0.26
C LEU A 135 7.02 10.88 -0.42
N ARG A 136 7.18 9.62 -0.86
CA ARG A 136 6.11 8.67 -1.15
C ARG A 136 6.45 7.31 -0.60
N VAL A 137 5.44 6.54 -0.21
CA VAL A 137 5.63 5.15 0.20
C VAL A 137 5.26 4.22 -0.93
N GLN A 138 6.12 3.24 -1.18
CA GLN A 138 5.84 2.11 -2.06
C GLN A 138 5.85 0.82 -1.25
N LEU A 139 4.76 0.07 -1.30
CA LEU A 139 4.67 -1.29 -0.82
C LEU A 139 5.30 -2.22 -1.86
N LEU A 140 6.23 -3.07 -1.41
CA LEU A 140 6.96 -4.04 -2.21
C LEU A 140 6.14 -5.32 -2.37
N MET A 141 5.01 -5.20 -3.07
CA MET A 141 4.00 -6.24 -3.14
C MET A 141 4.53 -7.58 -3.69
N HIS A 142 5.49 -7.55 -4.60
CA HIS A 142 6.17 -8.74 -5.12
C HIS A 142 6.77 -9.65 -4.03
N GLU A 143 7.15 -9.11 -2.87
CA GLU A 143 7.68 -9.88 -1.74
C GLU A 143 6.61 -10.71 -1.02
N THR A 144 5.33 -10.44 -1.31
CA THR A 144 4.15 -11.11 -0.70
C THR A 144 3.54 -12.20 -1.58
N ARG A 145 4.23 -12.63 -2.65
CA ARG A 145 3.74 -13.70 -3.54
C ARG A 145 3.74 -15.08 -2.89
N GLY A 146 4.69 -15.32 -1.97
CA GLY A 146 4.99 -16.63 -1.38
C GLY A 146 3.87 -17.19 -0.54
#